data_AF-A0A5C3LV66-F1
#
_entry.id   AF-A0A5C3LV66-F1
#
_cell.length_a   1.000
_cell.length_b   1.000
_cell.length_c   1.000
_cell.angle_alpha   90.00
_cell.angle_beta   90.00
_cell.angle_gamma   90.00
#
_symmetry.space_group_name_H-M   'P 1'
#
loop_
_entity.id
_entity.type
_entity.pdbx_description
1 polymer ?
#
loop_
_entity_poly.entity_id
_entity_poly.type
_entity_poly.pdbx_seq_one_letter_code
_entity_poly.pdbx_strand_id
1 'polypeptide(L)'
;MIRILLRISTYIPLVLPHTLDDRIEHIAKVSALMYLLADVHNYMSDEDKEAMQALFKHLPAFTLGTQTPAPDDRLGWIVADILSHFRSDENLSEEASYLGKKACEHIIGLFSASTSSKHVMITIEYPTMKSYLAHRFRDAGMLWSFSHIRWRCDIFIPDSIMDDPNFIELESYISKRSKEGSVSGIVNSIPIVMQERGLNQVDATRYVEDIIRQVEHDILEVEGKIVGSANGTPKL
;
A
#
# COMPACT_ATOMS: atom_id res chain seq x y z
N MET A 1 18.55 -4.75 -9.66
CA MET A 1 18.36 -5.13 -8.24
C MET A 1 19.31 -4.42 -7.27
N ILE A 2 20.63 -4.60 -7.33
CA ILE A 2 21.60 -4.01 -6.36
C ILE A 2 21.51 -2.47 -6.25
N ARG A 3 21.40 -1.75 -7.38
CA ARG A 3 21.27 -0.27 -7.35
C ARG A 3 19.93 0.23 -6.80
N ILE A 4 18.85 -0.56 -6.94
CA ILE A 4 17.52 -0.24 -6.40
C ILE A 4 17.52 -0.49 -4.89
N LEU A 5 18.07 -1.63 -4.45
CA LEU A 5 18.27 -1.94 -3.04
C LEU A 5 19.15 -0.88 -2.34
N LEU A 6 20.23 -0.40 -2.97
CA LEU A 6 21.08 0.66 -2.42
C LEU A 6 20.37 2.02 -2.27
N ARG A 7 19.47 2.36 -3.20
CA ARG A 7 18.67 3.59 -3.10
C ARG A 7 17.52 3.46 -2.09
N ILE A 8 16.88 2.30 -2.02
CA ILE A 8 15.77 2.04 -1.09
C ILE A 8 16.30 1.91 0.35
N SER A 9 17.41 1.21 0.56
CA SER A 9 18.04 1.07 1.89
C SER A 9 18.58 2.38 2.47
N THR A 10 18.97 3.33 1.62
CA THR A 10 19.34 4.69 2.08
C THR A 10 18.12 5.61 2.26
N TYR A 11 17.05 5.39 1.50
CA TYR A 11 15.81 6.15 1.59
C TYR A 11 14.98 5.80 2.83
N ILE A 12 14.88 4.52 3.19
CA ILE A 12 14.04 4.04 4.30
C ILE A 12 14.39 4.71 5.64
N PRO A 13 15.66 4.79 6.08
CA PRO A 13 16.01 5.48 7.33
C PRO A 13 15.69 6.98 7.30
N LEU A 14 15.70 7.62 6.13
CA LEU A 14 15.41 9.05 5.98
C LEU A 14 13.91 9.35 6.04
N VAL A 15 13.08 8.51 5.42
CA VAL A 15 11.62 8.69 5.40
C VAL A 15 10.91 8.03 6.57
N LEU A 16 11.56 7.07 7.23
CA LEU A 16 10.96 6.23 8.27
C LEU A 16 11.91 6.12 9.47
N PRO A 17 12.25 7.26 10.11
CA PRO A 17 13.30 7.33 11.13
C PRO A 17 13.00 6.55 12.41
N HIS A 18 11.75 6.12 12.60
CA HIS A 18 11.28 5.35 13.75
C HIS A 18 11.20 3.84 13.48
N THR A 19 11.75 3.36 12.37
CA THR A 19 11.82 1.92 12.08
C THR A 19 12.76 1.26 13.08
N LEU A 20 12.35 0.13 13.67
CA LEU A 20 13.21 -0.64 14.57
C LEU A 20 14.40 -1.25 13.82
N ASP A 21 15.58 -1.24 14.44
CA ASP A 21 16.86 -1.61 13.80
C ASP A 21 16.84 -3.04 13.21
N ASP A 22 16.25 -3.98 13.94
CA ASP A 22 16.05 -5.37 13.54
C ASP A 22 15.09 -5.53 12.34
N ARG A 23 14.26 -4.52 12.07
CA ARG A 23 13.28 -4.52 10.99
C ARG A 23 13.78 -3.81 9.73
N ILE A 24 14.75 -2.89 9.81
CA ILE A 24 15.21 -2.04 8.68
C ILE A 24 15.54 -2.86 7.42
N GLU A 25 16.34 -3.92 7.55
CA GLU A 25 16.74 -4.74 6.40
C GLU A 25 15.53 -5.40 5.74
N HIS A 26 14.61 -5.93 6.56
CA HIS A 26 13.40 -6.56 6.07
C HIS A 26 12.52 -5.55 5.31
N ILE A 27 12.33 -4.34 5.85
CA ILE A 27 11.59 -3.27 5.15
C ILE A 27 12.23 -2.95 3.80
N ALA A 28 13.55 -2.87 3.73
CA ALA A 28 14.25 -2.62 2.48
C ALA A 28 14.01 -3.73 1.44
N LYS A 29 14.02 -5.00 1.87
CA LYS A 29 13.71 -6.14 1.02
C LYS A 29 12.26 -6.10 0.53
N VAL A 30 11.29 -5.86 1.41
CA VAL A 30 9.87 -5.78 1.04
C VAL A 30 9.63 -4.63 0.06
N SER A 31 10.13 -3.42 0.34
CA SER A 31 9.98 -2.29 -0.57
C SER A 31 10.60 -2.58 -1.95
N ALA A 32 11.80 -3.16 -1.99
CA ALA A 32 12.43 -3.53 -3.26
C ALA A 32 11.63 -4.62 -4.01
N LEU A 33 11.07 -5.59 -3.30
CA LEU A 33 10.17 -6.60 -3.87
C LEU A 33 8.93 -5.95 -4.49
N MET A 34 8.30 -5.00 -3.79
CA MET A 34 7.10 -4.32 -4.31
C MET A 34 7.38 -3.52 -5.59
N TYR A 35 8.51 -2.81 -5.65
CA TYR A 35 8.94 -2.14 -6.89
C TYR A 35 9.25 -3.15 -8.00
N LEU A 36 9.90 -4.26 -7.69
CA LEU A 36 10.18 -5.31 -8.66
C LEU A 36 8.89 -5.89 -9.23
N LEU A 37 7.91 -6.21 -8.38
CA LEU A 37 6.61 -6.72 -8.81
C LEU A 37 5.84 -5.70 -9.67
N ALA A 38 5.93 -4.41 -9.34
CA ALA A 38 5.34 -3.34 -10.15
C ALA A 38 6.01 -3.20 -11.53
N ASP A 39 7.35 -3.23 -11.59
CA ASP A 39 8.10 -3.18 -12.85
C ASP A 39 7.78 -4.38 -13.73
N VAL A 40 7.77 -5.57 -13.14
CA VAL A 40 7.42 -6.82 -13.82
C VAL A 40 6.00 -6.75 -14.38
N HIS A 41 5.04 -6.19 -13.63
CA HIS A 41 3.67 -5.99 -14.11
C HIS A 41 3.60 -5.01 -15.30
N ASN A 42 4.41 -3.94 -15.32
CA ASN A 42 4.31 -2.86 -16.30
C ASN A 42 5.09 -3.10 -17.59
N TYR A 43 6.18 -3.85 -17.55
CA TYR A 43 7.14 -3.95 -18.67
C TYR A 43 7.19 -5.32 -19.35
N MET A 44 6.25 -6.21 -19.03
CA MET A 44 6.21 -7.55 -19.61
C MET A 44 5.45 -7.64 -20.93
N SER A 45 5.91 -8.56 -21.79
CA SER A 45 5.23 -8.93 -23.03
C SER A 45 3.87 -9.58 -22.72
N ASP A 46 2.98 -9.66 -23.72
CA ASP A 46 1.67 -10.30 -23.52
C ASP A 46 1.76 -11.79 -23.14
N GLU A 47 2.78 -12.50 -23.63
CA GLU A 47 3.06 -13.90 -23.25
C GLU A 47 3.54 -14.00 -21.79
N ASP A 48 4.37 -13.07 -21.33
CA ASP A 48 4.85 -13.02 -19.95
C ASP A 48 3.74 -12.62 -18.96
N LYS A 49 2.68 -11.93 -19.42
CA LYS A 49 1.53 -11.57 -18.56
C LYS A 49 0.76 -12.79 -18.07
N GLU A 50 0.64 -13.85 -18.87
CA GLU A 50 -0.04 -15.08 -18.42
C GLU A 50 0.76 -15.79 -17.32
N ALA A 51 2.08 -15.90 -17.52
CA ALA A 51 3.00 -16.45 -16.52
C ALA A 51 2.97 -15.63 -15.22
N MET A 52 2.92 -14.30 -15.31
CA MET A 52 2.77 -13.44 -14.14
C MET A 52 1.41 -13.57 -13.47
N GLN A 53 0.32 -13.63 -14.23
CA GLN A 53 -0.99 -13.87 -13.64
C GLN A 53 -1.04 -15.22 -12.91
N ALA A 54 -0.35 -16.23 -13.42
CA ALA A 54 -0.18 -17.49 -12.69
C ALA A 54 0.59 -17.28 -11.38
N LEU A 55 1.74 -16.59 -11.41
CA LEU A 55 2.50 -16.28 -10.20
C LEU A 55 1.67 -15.49 -9.17
N PHE A 56 1.02 -14.40 -9.59
CA PHE A 56 0.23 -13.55 -8.70
C PHE A 56 -0.94 -14.29 -8.02
N LYS A 57 -1.47 -15.37 -8.63
CA LYS A 57 -2.46 -16.25 -7.97
C LYS A 57 -1.86 -17.05 -6.81
N HIS A 58 -0.56 -17.35 -6.86
CA HIS A 58 0.15 -18.09 -5.82
C HIS A 58 0.75 -17.19 -4.74
N LEU A 59 1.00 -15.90 -5.03
CA LEU A 59 1.58 -14.96 -4.06
C LEU A 59 0.80 -14.90 -2.73
N PRO A 60 -0.55 -14.94 -2.68
CA PRO A 60 -1.26 -15.04 -1.41
C PRO A 60 -0.88 -16.26 -0.58
N ALA A 61 -0.77 -17.43 -1.21
CA ALA A 61 -0.41 -18.67 -0.54
C ALA A 61 1.05 -18.66 -0.06
N PHE A 62 1.96 -18.05 -0.83
CA PHE A 62 3.35 -17.82 -0.40
C PHE A 62 3.42 -16.84 0.78
N THR A 63 2.62 -15.77 0.73
CA THR A 63 2.49 -14.78 1.82
C THR A 63 1.99 -15.43 3.10
N LEU A 64 1.07 -16.39 3.01
CA LEU A 64 0.56 -17.18 4.14
C LEU A 64 1.40 -18.40 4.46
N GLY A 65 2.44 -18.72 3.68
CA GLY A 65 3.28 -19.90 3.87
C GLY A 65 2.52 -21.23 3.80
N THR A 66 1.32 -21.21 3.23
CA THR A 66 0.47 -22.40 3.06
C THR A 66 0.84 -23.19 1.81
N GLN A 67 1.68 -22.62 0.94
CA GLN A 67 2.20 -23.26 -0.25
C GLN A 67 3.71 -23.02 -0.33
N THR A 68 4.46 -24.09 -0.63
CA THR A 68 5.88 -23.99 -0.98
C THR A 68 6.00 -23.70 -2.49
N PRO A 69 6.80 -22.71 -2.89
CA PRO A 69 7.08 -22.47 -4.31
C PRO A 69 7.72 -23.69 -4.98
N ALA A 70 7.49 -23.84 -6.29
CA ALA A 70 8.16 -24.89 -7.05
C ALA A 70 9.69 -24.70 -7.03
N PRO A 71 10.51 -25.75 -7.15
CA PRO A 71 11.97 -25.63 -7.08
C PRO A 71 12.59 -24.67 -8.10
N ASP A 72 11.94 -24.47 -9.25
CA ASP A 72 12.33 -23.58 -10.33
C ASP A 72 11.67 -22.18 -10.24
N ASP A 73 10.68 -21.98 -9.37
CA ASP A 73 10.00 -20.69 -9.15
C ASP A 73 10.83 -19.77 -8.23
N ARG A 74 11.90 -19.20 -8.80
CA ARG A 74 12.82 -18.30 -8.07
C ARG A 74 12.11 -17.09 -7.47
N LEU A 75 11.12 -16.52 -8.17
CA LEU A 75 10.42 -15.34 -7.68
C LEU A 75 9.46 -15.71 -6.54
N GLY A 76 8.77 -16.85 -6.63
CA GLY A 76 7.99 -17.41 -5.54
C GLY A 76 8.83 -17.65 -4.28
N TRP A 77 10.04 -18.21 -4.42
CA TRP A 77 10.98 -18.37 -3.30
C TRP A 77 11.40 -17.05 -2.68
N ILE A 78 11.73 -16.03 -3.49
CA ILE A 78 12.06 -14.69 -2.99
C ILE A 78 10.88 -14.08 -2.21
N VAL A 79 9.66 -14.20 -2.75
CA VAL A 79 8.45 -13.69 -2.10
C VAL A 79 8.21 -14.42 -0.77
N ALA A 80 8.27 -15.76 -0.78
CA ALA A 80 8.04 -16.57 0.41
C ALA A 80 9.08 -16.27 1.50
N ASP A 81 10.36 -16.19 1.14
CA ASP A 81 11.45 -15.87 2.05
C ASP A 81 11.24 -14.49 2.69
N ILE A 82 11.09 -13.45 1.85
CA ILE A 82 10.89 -12.09 2.34
C ILE A 82 9.64 -12.04 3.23
N LEU A 83 8.47 -12.41 2.72
CA LEU A 83 7.20 -12.24 3.44
C LEU A 83 7.02 -13.19 4.63
N SER A 84 7.82 -14.25 4.76
CA SER A 84 7.79 -15.10 5.95
C SER A 84 8.23 -14.37 7.22
N HIS A 85 9.09 -13.35 7.11
CA HIS A 85 9.59 -12.59 8.26
C HIS A 85 8.50 -11.80 8.98
N PHE A 86 7.40 -11.45 8.31
CA PHE A 86 6.22 -10.90 8.98
C PHE A 86 5.58 -11.87 9.99
N ARG A 87 5.85 -13.18 9.86
CA ARG A 87 5.11 -14.24 10.56
C ARG A 87 6.00 -15.13 11.43
N SER A 88 7.29 -15.21 11.14
CA SER A 88 8.15 -16.31 11.59
C SER A 88 9.38 -15.87 12.37
N ASP A 89 9.41 -14.66 12.92
CA ASP A 89 10.49 -14.26 13.81
C ASP A 89 10.14 -14.65 15.26
N GLU A 90 10.92 -15.60 15.81
CA GLU A 90 10.76 -16.18 17.15
C GLU A 90 10.86 -15.13 18.26
N ASN A 91 11.39 -13.93 17.95
CA ASN A 91 11.56 -12.83 18.90
C ASN A 91 10.42 -11.82 18.86
N LEU A 92 9.39 -12.01 18.03
CA LEU A 92 8.26 -11.08 17.96
C LEU A 92 7.38 -11.20 19.20
N SER A 93 6.95 -10.05 19.73
CA SER A 93 5.85 -9.99 20.69
C SER A 93 4.54 -10.49 20.06
N GLU A 94 3.54 -10.75 20.90
CA GLU A 94 2.20 -11.11 20.44
C GLU A 94 1.60 -10.00 19.56
N GLU A 95 1.80 -8.74 19.96
CA GLU A 95 1.38 -7.56 19.21
C GLU A 95 2.11 -7.46 17.87
N ALA A 96 3.43 -7.65 17.84
CA ALA A 96 4.20 -7.59 16.60
C ALA A 96 3.79 -8.72 15.64
N SER A 97 3.49 -9.90 16.18
CA SER A 97 2.96 -11.04 15.42
C SER A 97 1.57 -10.74 14.83
N TYR A 98 0.68 -10.11 15.60
CA TYR A 98 -0.62 -9.65 15.11
C TYR A 98 -0.47 -8.61 13.99
N LEU A 99 0.39 -7.61 14.18
CA LEU A 99 0.67 -6.59 13.17
C LEU A 99 1.25 -7.20 11.88
N GLY A 100 2.08 -8.22 12.00
CA GLY A 100 2.67 -8.93 10.86
C GLY A 100 1.62 -9.69 10.06
N LYS A 101 0.68 -10.36 10.74
CA LYS A 101 -0.49 -10.98 10.09
C LYS A 101 -1.35 -9.95 9.36
N LYS A 102 -1.59 -8.78 9.97
CA LYS A 102 -2.34 -7.68 9.33
C LYS A 102 -1.61 -7.15 8.08
N ALA A 103 -0.29 -7.00 8.14
CA ALA A 103 0.50 -6.64 6.97
C ALA A 103 0.37 -7.67 5.84
N CYS A 104 0.42 -8.97 6.16
CA CYS A 104 0.18 -10.04 5.21
C CYS A 104 -1.23 -9.97 4.58
N GLU A 105 -2.29 -9.75 5.37
CA GLU A 105 -3.66 -9.60 4.87
C GLU A 105 -3.77 -8.47 3.83
N HIS A 106 -3.16 -7.31 4.10
CA HIS A 106 -3.17 -6.20 3.15
C HIS A 106 -2.33 -6.45 1.90
N ILE A 107 -1.19 -7.15 2.01
CA ILE A 107 -0.39 -7.59 0.85
C ILE A 107 -1.20 -8.55 -0.02
N ILE A 108 -1.92 -9.49 0.58
CA ILE A 108 -2.81 -10.42 -0.13
C ILE A 108 -3.92 -9.66 -0.85
N GLY A 109 -4.51 -8.66 -0.19
CA GLY A 109 -5.52 -7.78 -0.79
C GLY A 109 -4.97 -7.04 -2.01
N LEU A 110 -3.74 -6.53 -1.93
CA LEU A 110 -3.05 -5.87 -3.03
C LEU A 110 -2.81 -6.83 -4.21
N PHE A 111 -2.25 -8.02 -3.98
CA PHE A 111 -2.06 -9.02 -5.02
C PHE A 111 -3.39 -9.47 -5.66
N SER A 112 -4.43 -9.60 -4.86
CA SER A 112 -5.78 -9.94 -5.33
C SER A 112 -6.37 -8.83 -6.20
N ALA A 113 -6.15 -7.56 -5.84
CA ALA A 113 -6.54 -6.42 -6.68
C ALA A 113 -5.81 -6.44 -8.03
N SER A 114 -4.49 -6.71 -8.03
CA SER A 114 -3.67 -6.78 -9.26
C SER A 114 -4.05 -7.94 -10.19
N THR A 115 -4.52 -9.07 -9.65
CA THR A 115 -4.98 -10.22 -10.48
C THR A 115 -6.40 -10.05 -11.01
N SER A 116 -7.24 -9.31 -10.31
CA SER A 116 -8.63 -9.02 -10.72
C SER A 116 -8.69 -8.07 -11.90
N SER A 117 -7.64 -7.25 -12.09
CA SER A 117 -7.43 -6.38 -13.26
C SER A 117 -7.03 -7.12 -14.54
N LYS A 118 -7.47 -8.37 -14.72
CA LYS A 118 -7.49 -9.04 -16.03
C LYS A 118 -8.22 -8.10 -17.01
N HIS A 119 -7.50 -7.64 -18.04
CA HIS A 119 -7.96 -6.87 -19.21
C HIS A 119 -7.97 -5.34 -19.21
N VAL A 120 -7.51 -4.60 -18.19
CA VAL A 120 -8.02 -3.24 -18.07
C VAL A 120 -7.04 -2.08 -17.86
N MET A 121 -5.80 -2.18 -18.36
CA MET A 121 -4.99 -0.95 -18.54
C MET A 121 -5.42 -0.09 -19.74
N ILE A 122 -6.32 -0.58 -20.61
CA ILE A 122 -6.75 0.16 -21.81
C ILE A 122 -8.19 0.72 -21.67
N THR A 123 -9.00 0.28 -20.69
CA THR A 123 -10.45 0.60 -20.67
C THR A 123 -11.13 0.74 -19.29
N ILE A 124 -10.42 0.87 -18.15
CA ILE A 124 -11.13 1.31 -16.93
C ILE A 124 -11.30 2.81 -17.04
N GLU A 125 -12.43 3.20 -17.62
CA GLU A 125 -12.94 4.54 -17.45
C GLU A 125 -13.37 4.68 -16.00
N TYR A 126 -12.65 5.47 -15.22
CA TYR A 126 -13.14 5.94 -13.94
C TYR A 126 -13.95 7.20 -14.22
N PRO A 127 -15.30 7.15 -14.22
CA PRO A 127 -16.11 8.31 -14.60
C PRO A 127 -15.99 9.47 -13.61
N THR A 128 -15.41 9.23 -12.43
CA THR A 128 -15.27 10.23 -11.38
C THR A 128 -13.96 10.03 -10.60
N MET A 129 -13.47 11.11 -10.01
CA MET A 129 -12.37 11.11 -9.05
C MET A 129 -12.69 10.22 -7.84
N LYS A 130 -13.96 10.12 -7.43
CA LYS A 130 -14.37 9.24 -6.33
C LYS A 130 -14.14 7.76 -6.65
N SER A 131 -14.57 7.29 -7.84
CA SER A 131 -14.35 5.90 -8.25
C SER A 131 -12.87 5.62 -8.51
N TYR A 132 -12.14 6.59 -9.05
CA TYR A 132 -10.69 6.53 -9.20
C TYR A 132 -9.97 6.36 -7.86
N LEU A 133 -10.23 7.23 -6.89
CA LEU A 133 -9.60 7.17 -5.56
C LEU A 133 -9.93 5.87 -4.81
N ALA A 134 -11.15 5.36 -4.93
CA ALA A 134 -11.55 4.09 -4.32
C ALA A 134 -10.79 2.88 -4.88
N HIS A 135 -10.42 2.92 -6.16
CA HIS A 135 -9.53 1.95 -6.76
C HIS A 135 -8.08 2.19 -6.33
N ARG A 136 -7.61 3.43 -6.42
CA ARG A 136 -6.23 3.81 -6.09
C ARG A 136 -5.83 3.49 -4.66
N PHE A 137 -6.78 3.58 -3.74
CA PHE A 137 -6.56 3.18 -2.35
C PHE A 137 -6.12 1.72 -2.21
N ARG A 138 -6.66 0.84 -3.05
CA ARG A 138 -6.36 -0.61 -3.01
C ARG A 138 -5.12 -0.94 -3.82
N ASP A 139 -4.98 -0.39 -5.04
CA ASP A 139 -3.90 -0.76 -5.96
C ASP A 139 -2.56 -0.04 -5.67
N ALA A 140 -2.59 1.14 -5.03
CA ALA A 140 -1.39 1.91 -4.71
C ALA A 140 -0.73 1.44 -3.41
N GLY A 141 -1.28 0.40 -2.77
CA GLY A 141 -0.70 -0.21 -1.57
C GLY A 141 -0.78 0.68 -0.34
N MET A 142 -1.77 1.57 -0.22
CA MET A 142 -1.92 2.48 0.93
C MET A 142 -2.22 1.72 2.23
N LEU A 143 -3.18 0.78 2.20
CA LEU A 143 -3.48 -0.10 3.33
C LEU A 143 -2.27 -0.93 3.75
N TRP A 144 -1.58 -1.50 2.77
CA TRP A 144 -0.35 -2.24 3.00
C TRP A 144 0.69 -1.35 3.68
N SER A 145 0.94 -0.15 3.14
CA SER A 145 1.90 0.82 3.69
C SER A 145 1.57 1.17 5.14
N PHE A 146 0.30 1.37 5.47
CA PHE A 146 -0.15 1.65 6.83
C PHE A 146 0.13 0.48 7.79
N SER A 147 -0.29 -0.73 7.45
CA SER A 147 0.03 -1.93 8.25
C SER A 147 1.54 -2.18 8.37
N HIS A 148 2.29 -1.86 7.33
CA HIS A 148 3.74 -2.02 7.28
C HIS A 148 4.46 -1.01 8.18
N ILE A 149 3.97 0.24 8.24
CA ILE A 149 4.44 1.25 9.21
C ILE A 149 4.18 0.76 10.63
N ARG A 150 2.98 0.28 10.91
CA ARG A 150 2.62 -0.21 12.24
C ARG A 150 3.50 -1.38 12.66
N TRP A 151 3.67 -2.36 11.79
CA TRP A 151 4.54 -3.49 12.05
C TRP A 151 5.99 -3.04 12.28
N ARG A 152 6.58 -2.22 11.41
CA ARG A 152 8.02 -1.92 11.53
C ARG A 152 8.39 -0.99 12.70
N CYS A 153 7.41 -0.25 13.22
CA CYS A 153 7.58 0.68 14.34
C CYS A 153 6.95 0.14 15.65
N ASP A 154 6.41 -1.08 15.62
CA ASP A 154 5.72 -1.71 16.76
C ASP A 154 4.53 -0.89 17.31
N ILE A 155 3.81 -0.22 16.40
CA ILE A 155 2.67 0.63 16.76
C ILE A 155 1.41 -0.23 16.81
N PHE A 156 1.13 -0.74 17.99
CA PHE A 156 -0.16 -1.36 18.28
C PHE A 156 -1.24 -0.30 18.48
N ILE A 157 -2.35 -0.46 17.77
CA ILE A 157 -3.53 0.39 17.89
C ILE A 157 -4.65 -0.58 18.29
N PRO A 158 -5.22 -0.45 19.49
CA PRO A 158 -6.31 -1.31 19.96
C PRO A 158 -7.49 -1.29 18.99
N ASP A 159 -8.19 -2.43 18.86
CA ASP A 159 -9.34 -2.54 17.96
C ASP A 159 -10.42 -1.50 18.30
N SER A 160 -10.59 -1.14 19.58
CA SER A 160 -11.51 -0.07 20.00
C SER A 160 -11.19 1.31 19.41
N ILE A 161 -9.94 1.58 19.08
CA ILE A 161 -9.52 2.81 18.38
C ILE A 161 -9.61 2.60 16.86
N MET A 162 -9.26 1.41 16.35
CA MET A 162 -9.41 1.09 14.93
C MET A 162 -10.88 1.16 14.46
N ASP A 163 -11.81 0.79 15.33
CA ASP A 163 -13.26 0.84 15.11
C ASP A 163 -13.85 2.24 15.37
N ASP A 164 -13.06 3.20 15.86
CA ASP A 164 -13.52 4.57 16.07
C ASP A 164 -13.84 5.21 14.71
N PRO A 165 -15.04 5.78 14.52
CA PRO A 165 -15.42 6.40 13.25
C PRO A 165 -14.47 7.50 12.77
N ASN A 166 -13.87 8.27 13.69
CA ASN A 166 -12.89 9.31 13.36
C ASN A 166 -11.56 8.68 12.91
N PHE A 167 -11.18 7.54 13.48
CA PHE A 167 -9.99 6.81 13.04
C PHE A 167 -10.19 6.21 11.64
N ILE A 168 -11.34 5.61 11.38
CA ILE A 168 -11.74 5.13 10.05
C ILE A 168 -11.75 6.30 9.04
N GLU A 169 -12.25 7.45 9.44
CA GLU A 169 -12.24 8.67 8.63
C GLU A 169 -10.81 9.14 8.33
N LEU A 170 -9.91 9.14 9.31
CA LEU A 170 -8.49 9.47 9.15
C LEU A 170 -7.79 8.53 8.15
N GLU A 171 -8.00 7.22 8.27
CA GLU A 171 -7.47 6.24 7.29
C GLU A 171 -7.99 6.56 5.87
N SER A 172 -9.27 6.92 5.75
CA SER A 172 -9.87 7.32 4.48
C SER A 172 -9.26 8.59 3.88
N TYR A 173 -8.69 9.48 4.69
CA TYR A 173 -8.02 10.71 4.24
C TYR A 173 -6.59 10.47 3.78
N ILE A 174 -5.83 9.65 4.52
CA ILE A 174 -4.48 9.22 4.11
C ILE A 174 -4.53 8.58 2.72
N SER A 175 -5.62 7.85 2.43
CA SER A 175 -5.95 7.26 1.13
C SER A 175 -6.02 8.25 -0.04
N LYS A 176 -6.48 9.48 0.22
CA LYS A 176 -6.79 10.49 -0.82
C LYS A 176 -5.57 11.31 -1.26
N ARG A 177 -4.44 11.23 -0.54
CA ARG A 177 -3.23 12.07 -0.73
C ARG A 177 -2.25 11.57 -1.81
N SER A 178 -2.54 10.48 -2.52
CA SER A 178 -1.62 9.89 -3.52
C SER A 178 -1.31 10.86 -4.68
N LYS A 179 -0.05 11.32 -4.79
CA LYS A 179 0.48 12.15 -5.91
C LYS A 179 1.04 11.32 -7.08
N GLU A 180 1.17 11.98 -8.23
CA GLU A 180 1.44 11.49 -9.58
C GLU A 180 2.84 10.90 -9.88
N GLY A 181 2.89 10.13 -10.98
CA GLY A 181 3.95 10.19 -11.99
C GLY A 181 3.33 10.05 -13.38
N SER A 182 3.71 10.90 -14.36
CA SER A 182 3.22 10.79 -15.74
C SER A 182 4.02 9.74 -16.51
N VAL A 183 3.39 8.59 -16.75
CA VAL A 183 3.85 7.61 -17.74
C VAL A 183 2.63 7.26 -18.57
N SER A 184 2.76 7.38 -19.90
CA SER A 184 1.70 7.04 -20.86
C SER A 184 1.24 5.60 -20.62
N GLY A 185 -0.01 5.43 -20.20
CA GLY A 185 -0.62 4.13 -19.89
C GLY A 185 -1.09 3.96 -18.45
N ILE A 186 -0.74 4.86 -17.52
CA ILE A 186 -1.25 4.85 -16.14
C ILE A 186 -2.46 5.80 -16.03
N VAL A 187 -3.61 5.28 -15.59
CA VAL A 187 -4.76 6.13 -15.24
C VAL A 187 -4.36 7.06 -14.10
N ASN A 188 -4.33 8.36 -14.37
CA ASN A 188 -3.94 9.42 -13.44
C ASN A 188 -5.16 10.28 -13.07
N SER A 189 -5.19 10.77 -11.83
CA SER A 189 -6.17 11.73 -11.32
C SER A 189 -6.42 12.94 -12.23
N ILE A 190 -5.38 13.47 -12.91
CA ILE A 190 -5.51 14.67 -13.75
C ILE A 190 -6.42 14.43 -14.97
N PRO A 191 -6.17 13.44 -15.84
CA PRO A 191 -7.12 13.06 -16.89
C PRO A 191 -8.54 12.80 -16.39
N ILE A 192 -8.70 12.17 -15.23
CA ILE A 192 -10.03 11.92 -14.64
C ILE A 192 -10.74 13.23 -14.29
N VAL A 193 -10.04 14.18 -13.65
CA VAL A 193 -10.61 15.50 -13.31
C VAL A 193 -10.92 16.31 -14.56
N MET A 194 -10.04 16.28 -15.58
CA MET A 194 -10.29 16.93 -16.86
C MET A 194 -11.58 16.42 -17.51
N GLN A 195 -11.78 15.09 -17.52
CA GLN A 195 -12.98 14.46 -18.05
C GLN A 195 -14.23 14.76 -17.19
N GLU A 196 -14.15 14.55 -15.87
CA GLU A 196 -15.27 14.74 -14.94
C GLU A 196 -15.78 16.19 -14.95
N ARG A 197 -14.86 17.16 -15.04
CA ARG A 197 -15.17 18.58 -14.81
C ARG A 197 -15.04 19.47 -16.02
N GLY A 198 -14.63 18.93 -17.17
CA GLY A 198 -14.40 19.73 -18.38
C GLY A 198 -13.27 20.76 -18.22
N LEU A 199 -12.28 20.47 -17.37
CA LEU A 199 -11.16 21.37 -17.10
C LEU A 199 -9.99 21.09 -18.07
N ASN A 200 -9.19 22.12 -18.36
CA ASN A 200 -7.88 21.90 -18.97
C ASN A 200 -6.90 21.32 -17.93
N GLN A 201 -5.74 20.86 -18.40
CA GLN A 201 -4.74 20.22 -17.54
C GLN A 201 -4.28 21.12 -16.38
N VAL A 202 -4.04 22.41 -16.62
CA VAL A 202 -3.54 23.33 -15.59
C VAL A 202 -4.59 23.53 -14.48
N ASP A 203 -5.85 23.73 -14.86
CA ASP A 203 -6.94 23.92 -13.90
C ASP A 203 -7.28 22.60 -13.17
N ALA A 204 -7.18 21.45 -13.84
CA ALA A 204 -7.30 20.13 -13.23
C ALA A 204 -6.18 19.86 -12.21
N THR A 205 -4.94 20.26 -12.51
CA THR A 205 -3.82 20.19 -11.57
C THR A 205 -4.06 21.04 -10.34
N ARG A 206 -4.45 22.31 -10.51
CA ARG A 206 -4.81 23.18 -9.37
C ARG A 206 -5.94 22.58 -8.54
N TYR A 207 -6.95 22.01 -9.18
CA TYR A 207 -8.05 21.35 -8.47
C TYR A 207 -7.57 20.16 -7.61
N VAL A 208 -6.68 19.30 -8.14
CA VAL A 208 -6.10 18.20 -7.36
C VAL A 208 -5.22 18.71 -6.22
N GLU A 209 -4.44 19.78 -6.43
CA GLU A 209 -3.66 20.43 -5.37
C GLU A 209 -4.56 20.96 -4.25
N ASP A 210 -5.69 21.59 -4.59
CA ASP A 210 -6.64 22.11 -3.61
C ASP A 210 -7.32 20.98 -2.83
N ILE A 211 -7.64 19.85 -3.48
CA ILE A 211 -8.09 18.63 -2.77
C ILE A 211 -7.03 18.16 -1.77
N ILE A 212 -5.77 18.10 -2.17
CA ILE A 212 -4.68 17.65 -1.28
C ILE A 212 -4.56 18.58 -0.07
N ARG A 213 -4.60 19.90 -0.28
CA ARG A 213 -4.58 20.89 0.81
C ARG A 213 -5.77 20.74 1.74
N GLN A 214 -6.96 20.49 1.20
CA GLN A 214 -8.15 20.26 2.01
C GLN A 214 -8.01 18.99 2.84
N VAL A 215 -7.53 17.90 2.24
CA VAL A 215 -7.25 16.64 2.95
C VAL A 215 -6.23 16.84 4.07
N GLU A 216 -5.16 17.60 3.83
CA GLU A 216 -4.17 17.94 4.86
C GLU A 216 -4.77 18.72 6.04
N HIS A 217 -5.69 19.65 5.75
CA HIS A 217 -6.43 20.37 6.79
C HIS A 217 -7.38 19.45 7.56
N ASP A 218 -8.16 18.62 6.86
CA ASP A 218 -9.13 17.70 7.46
C ASP A 218 -8.45 16.69 8.38
N ILE A 219 -7.25 16.20 8.01
CA ILE A 219 -6.45 15.29 8.85
C ILE A 219 -6.20 15.92 10.23
N LEU A 220 -5.81 17.19 10.28
CA LEU A 220 -5.53 17.88 11.56
C LEU A 220 -6.78 18.02 12.42
N GLU A 221 -7.94 18.24 11.80
CA GLU A 221 -9.22 18.32 12.52
C GLU A 221 -9.60 16.96 13.11
N VAL A 222 -9.48 15.88 12.32
CA VAL A 222 -9.79 14.52 12.74
C VAL A 222 -8.83 14.04 13.84
N GLU A 223 -7.53 14.33 13.72
CA GLU A 223 -6.55 14.07 14.78
C GLU A 223 -6.94 14.77 16.09
N GLY A 224 -7.39 16.03 16.03
CA GLY A 224 -7.90 16.76 17.18
C GLY A 224 -9.09 16.08 17.87
N LYS A 225 -10.02 15.51 17.08
CA LYS A 225 -11.17 14.75 17.61
C LYS A 225 -10.72 13.46 18.31
N ILE A 226 -9.79 12.72 17.70
CA ILE A 226 -9.25 11.48 18.29
C ILE A 226 -8.56 11.78 19.63
N VAL A 227 -7.68 12.78 19.68
CA VAL A 227 -6.99 13.19 20.91
C VAL A 227 -7.98 13.68 21.98
N GLY A 228 -8.99 14.45 21.59
CA GLY A 228 -10.04 14.92 22.48
C GLY A 228 -10.86 13.76 23.09
N SER A 229 -11.17 12.74 22.28
CA SER A 229 -11.92 11.56 22.73
C SER A 229 -11.12 10.67 23.70
N ALA A 230 -9.82 10.52 23.47
CA ALA A 230 -8.93 9.73 24.32
C ALA A 230 -8.66 10.37 25.70
N ASN A 231 -8.76 11.70 25.79
CA ASN A 231 -8.58 12.46 27.03
C ASN A 231 -9.89 12.69 27.81
N GLY A 232 -11.03 12.22 27.29
CA GLY A 232 -12.32 12.26 27.98
C GLY A 232 -12.43 11.13 29.01
N THR A 233 -12.72 11.50 30.26
CA THR A 233 -12.96 10.60 31.42
C THR A 233 -13.63 9.27 31.02
N PRO A 234 -13.13 8.11 31.48
CA PRO A 234 -13.74 6.83 31.16
C PRO A 234 -15.20 6.83 31.61
N LYS A 235 -16.11 6.55 30.68
CA LYS A 235 -17.51 6.27 31.01
C LYS A 235 -17.54 4.91 31.71
N LEU A 236 -17.57 4.95 33.04
CA LEU A 236 -17.98 3.84 33.90
C LEU A 236 -19.44 3.48 33.66
#